data_AF-A0A9Q9VVK5-F1
#
_entry.id   AF-A0A9Q9VVK5-F1
#
_cell.length_a   1.000
_cell.length_b   1.000
_cell.length_c   1.000
_cell.angle_alpha   90.00
_cell.angle_beta   90.00
_cell.angle_gamma   90.00
#
_symmetry.space_group_name_H-M   'P 1'
#
loop_
_entity.id
_entity.type
_entity.pdbx_description
1 polymer ?
#
loop_
_entity_poly.entity_id
_entity_poly.type
_entity_poly.pdbx_seq_one_letter_code
_entity_poly.pdbx_strand_id
1 'polypeptide(L)'
;MYQLNQDFNAIDALVVLSPRQTAELIVEDFAGLPEKSVIINIVFDHILASPEDRGLLEMLGYLIMLAGQMGLECSSYQQMVQRLQESVVPPHMMETIKNYTSHLEQMAPPGCFPSPVTCISTSVNETSICNGISSNETLLSAGLVSAPCSADLQQYACSSLTGFTAGNLAGLLKCQLSSSRSYSKEIWKLLFTKANDVLDGALVIFSSAAANMSQPIRGDVVSQVLDVIGELRLERISPDQWRDLPFISMLLGQYLKPFLPFASSSLLLCTSSKNLSCQTYQHILSEVTLVNETQGRNMVNFFILPFLRRNTTR
;
A
#
# COMPACT_ATOMS: atom_id res chain seq x y z
N MET A 1 20.54 6.40 42.92
CA MET A 1 19.59 7.26 43.68
C MET A 1 18.64 6.43 44.53
N TYR A 2 18.00 5.37 44.00
CA TYR A 2 17.13 4.46 44.76
C TYR A 2 17.79 3.67 45.91
N GLN A 3 19.12 3.48 45.87
CA GLN A 3 19.87 2.93 47.01
C GLN A 3 20.16 3.96 48.12
N LEU A 4 20.01 5.26 47.82
CA LEU A 4 20.30 6.38 48.72
C LEU A 4 19.05 6.92 49.43
N ASN A 5 17.88 6.82 48.78
CA ASN A 5 16.59 7.17 49.37
C ASN A 5 15.52 6.21 48.85
N GLN A 6 14.95 5.38 49.74
CA GLN A 6 13.91 4.42 49.39
C GLN A 6 12.54 5.08 49.15
N ASP A 7 12.35 6.31 49.63
CA ASP A 7 11.12 7.08 49.44
C ASP A 7 11.14 7.94 48.16
N PHE A 8 12.23 7.90 47.39
CA PHE A 8 12.33 8.65 46.14
C PHE A 8 11.51 7.98 45.03
N ASN A 9 10.56 8.73 44.47
CA ASN A 9 9.77 8.31 43.32
C ASN A 9 10.07 9.23 42.12
N ALA A 10 10.68 8.67 41.08
CA ALA A 10 11.06 9.44 39.89
C ALA A 10 9.84 10.00 39.13
N ILE A 11 8.65 9.41 39.28
CA ILE A 11 7.41 9.94 38.68
C ILE A 11 7.02 11.29 39.30
N ASP A 12 7.24 11.47 40.60
CA ASP A 12 6.92 12.73 41.29
C ASP A 12 7.85 13.88 40.84
N ALA A 13 9.01 13.52 40.29
CA ALA A 13 9.97 14.46 39.71
C ALA A 13 9.76 14.72 38.21
N LEU A 14 8.77 14.12 37.56
CA LEU A 14 8.60 14.17 36.09
C LEU A 14 8.62 15.60 35.52
N VAL A 15 8.06 16.56 36.26
CA VAL A 15 8.00 17.98 35.89
C VAL A 15 9.37 18.67 35.79
N VAL A 16 10.42 18.11 36.38
CA VAL A 16 11.80 18.66 36.35
C VAL A 16 12.78 17.78 35.57
N LEU A 17 12.32 16.66 35.01
CA LEU A 17 13.19 15.77 34.23
C LEU A 17 13.52 16.38 32.87
N SER A 18 14.77 16.20 32.45
CA SER A 18 15.17 16.51 31.08
C SER A 18 14.48 15.56 30.08
N PRO A 19 14.32 15.94 28.81
CA PRO A 19 13.74 15.06 27.78
C PRO A 19 14.42 13.69 27.70
N ARG A 20 15.74 13.64 27.89
CA ARG A 20 16.49 12.38 27.97
C ARG A 20 16.08 11.53 29.18
N GLN A 21 16.04 12.11 30.38
CA GLN A 21 15.63 11.38 31.60
C GLN A 21 14.18 10.90 31.52
N THR A 22 13.31 11.68 30.88
CA THR A 22 11.93 11.29 30.60
C THR A 22 11.85 10.08 29.65
N ALA A 23 12.74 9.99 28.67
CA ALA A 23 12.86 8.80 27.81
C ALA A 23 13.46 7.60 28.57
N GLU A 24 14.48 7.84 29.42
CA GLU A 24 15.08 6.80 30.28
C GLU A 24 14.04 6.16 31.20
N LEU A 25 13.09 6.94 31.74
CA LEU A 25 11.96 6.40 32.51
C LEU A 25 11.14 5.35 31.77
N ILE A 26 10.96 5.48 30.46
CA ILE A 26 10.20 4.52 29.66
C ILE A 26 11.03 3.25 29.40
N VAL A 27 12.32 3.41 29.09
CA VAL A 27 13.13 2.29 28.59
C VAL A 27 13.79 1.50 29.71
N GLU A 28 14.31 2.17 30.74
CA GLU A 28 15.03 1.54 31.84
C GLU A 28 14.10 0.95 32.91
N ASP A 29 14.57 -0.10 33.57
CA ASP A 29 13.85 -0.73 34.68
C ASP A 29 14.38 -0.20 36.02
N PHE A 30 13.67 0.78 36.59
CA PHE A 30 13.99 1.31 37.91
C PHE A 30 13.21 0.58 39.02
N ALA A 31 13.91 0.18 40.08
CA ALA A 31 13.29 -0.43 41.24
C ALA A 31 12.27 0.52 41.90
N GLY A 32 11.08 0.01 42.22
CA GLY A 32 10.01 0.77 42.87
C GLY A 32 9.12 1.56 41.92
N LEU A 33 9.35 1.53 40.60
CA LEU A 33 8.41 2.08 39.63
C LEU A 33 7.28 1.10 39.29
N PRO A 34 6.11 1.60 38.85
CA PRO A 34 5.01 0.79 38.33
C PRO A 34 5.38 -0.01 37.08
N GLU A 35 4.44 -0.83 36.59
CA GLU A 35 4.59 -1.51 35.30
C GLU A 35 4.84 -0.51 34.16
N LYS A 36 5.61 -0.95 33.16
CA LYS A 36 6.04 -0.10 32.03
C LYS A 36 4.87 0.53 31.28
N SER A 37 3.73 -0.17 31.18
CA SER A 37 2.49 0.36 30.59
C SER A 37 1.96 1.61 31.33
N VAL A 38 2.02 1.60 32.66
CA VAL A 38 1.60 2.73 33.50
C VAL A 38 2.57 3.90 33.34
N ILE A 39 3.88 3.62 33.29
CA ILE A 39 4.91 4.64 33.10
C ILE A 39 4.73 5.33 31.74
N ILE A 40 4.54 4.56 30.66
CA ILE A 40 4.29 5.11 29.32
C ILE A 40 3.09 6.07 29.34
N ASN A 41 1.98 5.68 29.96
CA ASN A 41 0.80 6.56 30.05
C ASN A 41 1.13 7.86 30.81
N ILE A 42 1.74 7.76 31.99
CA ILE A 42 2.09 8.93 32.81
C ILE A 42 3.02 9.88 32.05
N VAL A 43 4.08 9.35 31.41
CA VAL A 43 5.03 10.15 30.65
C VAL A 43 4.35 10.83 29.46
N PHE A 44 3.53 10.09 28.70
CA PHE A 44 2.84 10.66 27.55
C PHE A 44 1.75 11.66 27.97
N ASP A 45 1.00 11.41 29.05
CA ASP A 45 0.01 12.35 29.60
C ASP A 45 0.67 13.65 30.02
N HIS A 46 1.86 13.55 30.62
CA HIS A 46 2.66 14.71 30.96
C HIS A 46 3.15 15.44 29.69
N ILE A 47 3.88 14.78 28.80
CA ILE A 47 4.54 15.51 27.71
C ILE A 47 3.54 16.06 26.68
N LEU A 48 2.45 15.34 26.39
CA LEU A 48 1.45 15.75 25.41
C LEU A 48 0.57 16.92 25.89
N ALA A 49 0.58 17.27 27.17
CA ALA A 49 -0.14 18.43 27.68
C ALA A 49 0.45 19.76 27.18
N SER A 50 1.76 19.83 26.94
CA SER A 50 2.41 20.92 26.19
C SER A 50 3.63 20.36 25.45
N PRO A 51 3.44 19.78 24.25
CA PRO A 51 4.46 18.98 23.59
C PRO A 51 5.68 19.80 23.13
N GLU A 52 5.50 21.08 22.86
CA GLU A 52 6.60 21.98 22.49
C GLU A 52 7.41 22.37 23.73
N ASP A 53 6.75 22.93 24.76
CA ASP A 53 7.42 23.38 25.99
C ASP A 53 8.07 22.24 26.77
N ARG A 54 7.48 21.04 26.72
CA ARG A 54 7.99 19.84 27.43
C ARG A 54 8.93 18.99 26.57
N GLY A 55 9.28 19.47 25.37
CA GLY A 55 10.33 18.86 24.55
C GLY A 55 9.99 17.48 23.98
N LEU A 56 8.77 17.28 23.46
CA LEU A 56 8.33 16.00 22.88
C LEU A 56 9.28 15.47 21.81
N LEU A 57 9.70 16.31 20.85
CA LEU A 57 10.57 15.85 19.76
C LEU A 57 11.94 15.40 20.27
N GLU A 58 12.51 16.13 21.23
CA GLU A 58 13.79 15.79 21.86
C GLU A 58 13.67 14.49 22.65
N MET A 59 12.60 14.34 23.46
CA MET A 59 12.33 13.13 24.22
C MET A 59 12.18 11.93 23.27
N LEU A 60 11.40 12.04 22.19
CA LEU A 60 11.23 10.98 21.19
C LEU A 60 12.54 10.58 20.51
N GLY A 61 13.40 11.56 20.22
CA GLY A 61 14.74 11.30 19.70
C GLY A 61 15.58 10.44 20.65
N TYR A 62 15.60 10.77 21.94
CA TYR A 62 16.27 9.96 22.96
C TYR A 62 15.60 8.60 23.18
N LEU A 63 14.27 8.55 23.16
CA LEU A 63 13.50 7.33 23.31
C LEU A 63 13.83 6.32 22.22
N ILE A 64 13.86 6.75 20.96
CA ILE A 64 14.26 5.91 19.81
C ILE A 64 15.68 5.40 20.00
N MET A 65 16.61 6.29 20.37
CA MET A 65 18.00 5.91 20.60
C MET A 65 18.14 4.84 21.70
N LEU A 66 17.47 5.03 22.84
CA LEU A 66 17.52 4.13 23.99
C LEU A 66 16.81 2.80 23.72
N ALA A 67 15.61 2.85 23.14
CA ALA A 67 14.84 1.66 22.77
C ALA A 67 15.57 0.79 21.74
N GLY A 68 16.35 1.40 20.84
CA GLY A 68 17.18 0.66 19.89
C GLY A 68 18.38 -0.05 20.51
N GLN A 69 18.84 0.41 21.67
CA GLN A 69 19.96 -0.22 22.39
C GLN A 69 19.49 -1.31 23.34
N MET A 70 18.42 -1.05 24.09
CA MET A 70 17.95 -1.96 25.14
C MET A 70 16.87 -2.92 24.67
N GLY A 71 16.13 -2.58 23.61
CA GLY A 71 14.94 -3.29 23.18
C GLY A 71 13.76 -3.06 24.13
N LEU A 72 12.54 -3.17 23.60
CA LEU A 72 11.30 -3.11 24.37
C LEU A 72 10.36 -4.23 23.94
N GLU A 73 9.46 -4.61 24.83
CA GLU A 73 8.40 -5.56 24.49
C GLU A 73 7.45 -4.95 23.45
N CYS A 74 6.81 -5.83 22.66
CA CYS A 74 5.87 -5.40 21.64
C CYS A 74 4.73 -4.52 22.19
N SER A 75 4.20 -4.87 23.37
CA SER A 75 3.16 -4.10 24.07
C SER A 75 3.56 -2.64 24.29
N SER A 76 4.83 -2.40 24.66
CA SER A 76 5.36 -1.05 24.89
C SER A 76 5.45 -0.26 23.59
N TYR A 77 5.95 -0.87 22.52
CA TYR A 77 5.98 -0.24 21.19
C TYR A 77 4.57 0.12 20.71
N GLN A 78 3.63 -0.82 20.78
CA GLN A 78 2.24 -0.60 20.39
C GLN A 78 1.61 0.57 21.15
N GLN A 79 1.82 0.61 22.46
CA GLN A 79 1.28 1.67 23.30
C GLN A 79 1.90 3.04 22.96
N MET A 80 3.22 3.14 22.78
CA MET A 80 3.86 4.41 22.40
C MET A 80 3.37 4.91 21.04
N VAL A 81 3.28 4.01 20.04
CA VAL A 81 2.75 4.34 18.70
C VAL A 81 1.30 4.82 18.79
N GLN A 82 0.45 4.13 19.56
CA GLN A 82 -0.94 4.52 19.78
C GLN A 82 -1.04 5.92 20.39
N ARG A 83 -0.27 6.19 21.45
CA ARG A 83 -0.27 7.50 22.14
C ARG A 83 0.15 8.65 21.20
N LEU A 84 1.09 8.40 20.30
CA LEU A 84 1.49 9.39 19.28
C LEU A 84 0.42 9.60 18.22
N GLN A 85 -0.23 8.53 17.76
CA GLN A 85 -1.29 8.60 16.75
C GLN A 85 -2.55 9.32 17.24
N GLU A 86 -2.90 9.15 18.52
CA GLU A 86 -4.04 9.81 19.17
C GLU A 86 -3.71 11.24 19.64
N SER A 87 -2.45 11.65 19.62
CA SER A 87 -2.02 12.95 20.12
C SER A 87 -2.45 14.11 19.22
N VAL A 88 -2.82 15.24 19.85
CA VAL A 88 -3.05 16.51 19.16
C VAL A 88 -1.82 17.38 19.37
N VAL A 89 -1.10 17.63 18.27
CA VAL A 89 0.19 18.34 18.28
C VAL A 89 0.18 19.54 17.31
N PRO A 90 1.01 20.56 17.56
CA PRO A 90 1.15 21.70 16.66
C PRO A 90 1.45 21.27 15.20
N PRO A 91 0.90 21.97 14.18
CA PRO A 91 1.05 21.58 12.77
C PRO A 91 2.50 21.41 12.31
N HIS A 92 3.40 22.24 12.83
CA HIS A 92 4.82 22.22 12.46
C HIS A 92 5.56 20.97 12.98
N MET A 93 5.01 20.25 13.97
CA MET A 93 5.62 19.04 14.55
C MET A 93 5.09 17.75 13.90
N MET A 94 3.99 17.82 13.15
CA MET A 94 3.25 16.64 12.66
C MET A 94 4.11 15.71 11.78
N GLU A 95 4.95 16.27 10.91
CA GLU A 95 5.78 15.48 10.00
C GLU A 95 6.90 14.74 10.75
N THR A 96 7.57 15.42 11.68
CA THR A 96 8.61 14.82 12.53
C THR A 96 8.03 13.73 13.42
N ILE A 97 6.85 13.95 14.00
CA ILE A 97 6.17 12.95 14.82
C ILE A 97 5.80 11.72 13.98
N LYS A 98 5.25 11.89 12.78
CA LYS A 98 4.99 10.77 11.86
C LYS A 98 6.26 9.96 11.58
N ASN A 99 7.38 10.63 11.33
CA ASN A 99 8.66 9.96 11.10
C ASN A 99 9.12 9.15 12.32
N TYR A 100 9.00 9.72 13.53
CA TYR A 100 9.32 9.00 14.77
C TYR A 100 8.39 7.83 15.04
N THR A 101 7.08 7.97 14.80
CA THR A 101 6.12 6.87 14.90
C THR A 101 6.51 5.72 13.95
N SER A 102 6.84 6.03 12.69
CA SER A 102 7.28 5.01 11.73
C SER A 102 8.61 4.35 12.13
N HIS A 103 9.54 5.07 12.76
CA HIS A 103 10.77 4.48 13.28
C HIS A 103 10.48 3.50 14.43
N LEU A 104 9.61 3.87 15.38
CA LEU A 104 9.20 2.98 16.46
C LEU A 104 8.54 1.70 15.92
N GLU A 105 7.70 1.82 14.89
CA GLU A 105 7.09 0.66 14.23
C GLU A 105 8.13 -0.28 13.59
N GLN A 106 9.17 0.28 12.96
CA GLN A 106 10.24 -0.50 12.31
C GLN A 106 11.18 -1.19 13.30
N MET A 107 11.38 -0.59 14.48
CA MET A 107 12.28 -1.11 15.51
C MET A 107 11.64 -2.22 16.37
N ALA A 108 10.32 -2.34 16.33
CA ALA A 108 9.62 -3.30 17.14
C ALA A 108 9.92 -4.76 16.74
N PRO A 109 9.77 -5.73 17.66
CA PRO A 109 9.94 -7.13 17.36
C PRO A 109 9.08 -7.61 16.18
N PRO A 110 9.53 -8.61 15.39
CA PRO A 110 8.76 -9.14 14.28
C PRO A 110 7.34 -9.56 14.69
N GLY A 111 6.34 -9.15 13.90
CA GLY A 111 4.93 -9.44 14.16
C GLY A 111 4.24 -8.49 15.14
N CYS A 112 4.96 -7.47 15.67
CA CYS A 112 4.38 -6.50 16.58
C CYS A 112 3.42 -5.52 15.90
N PHE A 113 3.78 -5.06 14.69
CA PHE A 113 2.94 -4.25 13.83
C PHE A 113 2.66 -5.00 12.53
N PRO A 114 1.52 -4.72 11.85
CA PRO A 114 1.33 -5.18 10.49
C PRO A 114 2.49 -4.65 9.63
N SER A 115 3.16 -5.51 8.87
CA SER A 115 4.25 -5.09 7.97
C SER A 115 3.78 -3.90 7.11
N PRO A 116 4.65 -2.90 6.87
CA PRO A 116 4.36 -1.86 5.90
C PRO A 116 3.97 -2.54 4.58
N VAL A 117 2.78 -2.21 4.08
CA VAL A 117 2.32 -2.84 2.84
C VAL A 117 3.07 -2.18 1.68
N THR A 118 4.12 -2.84 1.21
CA THR A 118 4.76 -2.51 -0.06
C THR A 118 3.87 -3.00 -1.18
N CYS A 119 3.26 -2.07 -1.89
CA CYS A 119 2.47 -2.37 -3.08
C CYS A 119 3.33 -2.97 -4.19
N ILE A 120 2.67 -3.64 -5.14
CA ILE A 120 3.34 -4.33 -6.25
C ILE A 120 4.17 -3.31 -7.03
N SER A 121 5.39 -3.71 -7.42
CA SER A 121 6.22 -2.95 -8.33
C SER A 121 7.06 -3.90 -9.19
N THR A 122 6.78 -3.90 -10.48
CA THR A 122 7.50 -4.68 -11.49
C THR A 122 8.58 -3.81 -12.13
N SER A 123 9.86 -4.20 -12.00
CA SER A 123 10.95 -3.52 -12.70
C SER A 123 10.97 -3.90 -14.18
N VAL A 124 11.06 -2.92 -15.08
CA VAL A 124 11.10 -3.15 -16.53
C VAL A 124 12.48 -2.79 -17.07
N ASN A 125 13.10 -3.71 -17.81
CA ASN A 125 14.30 -3.43 -18.58
C ASN A 125 14.03 -3.68 -20.06
N GLU A 126 13.71 -2.60 -20.80
CA GLU A 126 13.31 -2.66 -22.21
C GLU A 126 14.37 -3.34 -23.08
N THR A 127 15.66 -3.07 -22.85
CA THR A 127 16.74 -3.68 -23.65
C THR A 127 16.79 -5.20 -23.51
N SER A 128 16.55 -5.71 -22.29
CA SER A 128 16.47 -7.15 -22.04
C SER A 128 15.20 -7.76 -22.63
N ILE A 129 14.06 -7.07 -22.50
CA ILE A 129 12.76 -7.57 -23.00
C ILE A 129 12.74 -7.58 -24.53
N CYS A 130 13.37 -6.61 -25.18
CA CYS A 130 13.33 -6.46 -26.64
C CYS A 130 14.52 -7.07 -27.37
N ASN A 131 15.36 -7.82 -26.67
CA ASN A 131 16.51 -8.46 -27.28
C ASN A 131 16.09 -9.48 -28.35
N GLY A 132 16.64 -9.35 -29.57
CA GLY A 132 16.33 -10.22 -30.70
C GLY A 132 15.03 -9.91 -31.45
N ILE A 133 14.31 -8.84 -31.10
CA ILE A 133 13.11 -8.41 -31.82
C ILE A 133 13.51 -7.36 -32.86
N SER A 134 13.29 -7.69 -34.15
CA SER A 134 13.51 -6.74 -35.24
C SER A 134 12.39 -5.69 -35.23
N SER A 135 12.72 -4.47 -34.79
CA SER A 135 11.85 -3.29 -34.81
C SER A 135 11.61 -2.78 -36.24
N ASN A 136 11.05 -3.60 -37.13
CA ASN A 136 10.73 -3.18 -38.49
C ASN A 136 9.40 -2.37 -38.46
N GLU A 137 9.52 -1.10 -38.08
CA GLU A 137 8.41 -0.23 -37.65
C GLU A 137 7.31 0.00 -38.71
N THR A 138 7.66 -0.04 -40.00
CA THR A 138 6.77 0.32 -41.12
C THR A 138 5.82 -0.79 -41.55
N LEU A 139 6.21 -2.07 -41.38
CA LEU A 139 5.34 -3.22 -41.68
C LEU A 139 4.42 -3.56 -40.50
N LEU A 140 4.87 -3.28 -39.29
CA LEU A 140 4.15 -3.59 -38.05
C LEU A 140 3.02 -2.58 -37.79
N SER A 141 3.22 -1.28 -37.98
CA SER A 141 2.19 -0.27 -37.70
C SER A 141 0.93 -0.40 -38.57
N ALA A 142 1.05 -0.74 -39.86
CA ALA A 142 -0.12 -0.99 -40.72
C ALA A 142 -0.73 -2.39 -40.54
N GLY A 143 0.11 -3.43 -40.37
CA GLY A 143 -0.34 -4.82 -40.20
C GLY A 143 -1.03 -5.09 -38.86
N LEU A 144 -0.49 -4.55 -37.77
CA LEU A 144 -1.01 -4.74 -36.41
C LEU A 144 -2.35 -4.04 -36.17
N VAL A 145 -2.59 -2.90 -36.85
CA VAL A 145 -3.88 -2.18 -36.79
C VAL A 145 -5.01 -2.98 -37.44
N SER A 146 -4.69 -3.76 -38.48
CA SER A 146 -5.67 -4.56 -39.23
C SER A 146 -6.03 -5.90 -38.58
N ALA A 147 -5.13 -6.49 -37.80
CA ALA A 147 -5.34 -7.77 -37.12
C ALA A 147 -4.60 -7.81 -35.76
N PRO A 148 -5.13 -7.17 -34.71
CA PRO A 148 -4.41 -7.00 -33.44
C PRO A 148 -4.01 -8.33 -32.76
N CYS A 149 -4.67 -9.42 -33.12
CA CYS A 149 -4.58 -10.72 -32.47
C CYS A 149 -3.58 -11.69 -33.14
N SER A 150 -3.01 -11.35 -34.30
CA SER A 150 -2.13 -12.23 -35.06
C SER A 150 -0.65 -12.14 -34.64
N ALA A 151 -0.26 -11.04 -34.01
CA ALA A 151 1.12 -10.76 -33.61
C ALA A 151 1.39 -11.09 -32.14
N ASP A 152 2.68 -11.28 -31.85
CA ASP A 152 3.16 -11.56 -30.50
C ASP A 152 3.12 -10.28 -29.63
N LEU A 153 2.68 -10.40 -28.37
CA LEU A 153 2.56 -9.24 -27.48
C LEU A 153 3.92 -8.54 -27.26
N GLN A 154 5.01 -9.32 -27.24
CA GLN A 154 6.36 -8.78 -27.07
C GLN A 154 6.73 -7.88 -28.25
N GLN A 155 6.25 -8.15 -29.46
CA GLN A 155 6.45 -7.28 -30.63
C GLN A 155 5.72 -5.94 -30.47
N TYR A 156 4.53 -5.92 -29.89
CA TYR A 156 3.84 -4.66 -29.55
C TYR A 156 4.63 -3.86 -28.52
N ALA A 157 5.04 -4.50 -27.43
CA ALA A 157 5.79 -3.87 -26.35
C ALA A 157 7.13 -3.27 -26.84
N CYS A 158 7.76 -3.90 -27.83
CA CYS A 158 9.04 -3.48 -28.40
C CYS A 158 8.94 -2.55 -29.62
N SER A 159 7.73 -2.12 -29.98
CA SER A 159 7.50 -1.13 -31.05
C SER A 159 7.32 0.29 -30.49
N SER A 160 7.26 1.29 -31.38
CA SER A 160 6.99 2.70 -31.04
C SER A 160 5.51 3.02 -30.81
N LEU A 161 4.59 2.12 -31.17
CA LEU A 161 3.13 2.29 -31.03
C LEU A 161 2.58 3.60 -31.65
N THR A 162 3.24 4.14 -32.68
CA THR A 162 2.82 5.38 -33.35
C THR A 162 1.42 5.20 -33.97
N GLY A 163 0.47 6.06 -33.59
CA GLY A 163 -0.92 5.97 -34.06
C GLY A 163 -1.77 4.87 -33.40
N PHE A 164 -1.25 4.22 -32.35
CA PHE A 164 -1.96 3.19 -31.61
C PHE A 164 -3.11 3.80 -30.80
N THR A 165 -4.34 3.31 -31.03
CA THR A 165 -5.54 3.86 -30.41
C THR A 165 -6.01 3.02 -29.22
N ALA A 166 -6.89 3.60 -28.40
CA ALA A 166 -7.59 2.88 -27.33
C ALA A 166 -8.34 1.64 -27.86
N GLY A 167 -8.92 1.72 -29.05
CA GLY A 167 -9.59 0.59 -29.71
C GLY A 167 -8.62 -0.53 -30.08
N ASN A 168 -7.40 -0.20 -30.53
CA ASN A 168 -6.38 -1.21 -30.83
C ASN A 168 -5.94 -1.94 -29.55
N LEU A 169 -5.68 -1.20 -28.47
CA LEU A 169 -5.30 -1.80 -27.18
C LEU A 169 -6.44 -2.65 -26.60
N ALA A 170 -7.69 -2.20 -26.68
CA ALA A 170 -8.84 -2.99 -26.23
C ALA A 170 -9.02 -4.28 -27.05
N GLY A 171 -8.81 -4.21 -28.37
CA GLY A 171 -8.80 -5.40 -29.24
C GLY A 171 -7.67 -6.38 -28.88
N LEU A 172 -6.49 -5.86 -28.55
CA LEU A 172 -5.36 -6.65 -28.10
C LEU A 172 -5.66 -7.32 -26.74
N LEU A 173 -6.18 -6.59 -25.76
CA LEU A 173 -6.63 -7.14 -24.48
C LEU A 173 -7.65 -8.28 -24.69
N LYS A 174 -8.65 -8.06 -25.55
CA LYS A 174 -9.67 -9.05 -25.89
C LYS A 174 -9.07 -10.37 -26.38
N CYS A 175 -8.14 -10.31 -27.30
CA CYS A 175 -7.57 -11.53 -27.86
C CYS A 175 -6.56 -12.19 -26.94
N GLN A 176 -5.67 -11.42 -26.31
CA GLN A 176 -4.56 -11.98 -25.54
C GLN A 176 -5.05 -12.60 -24.23
N LEU A 177 -6.04 -11.99 -23.57
CA LEU A 177 -6.63 -12.51 -22.33
C LEU A 177 -7.52 -13.76 -22.55
N SER A 178 -7.99 -13.98 -23.78
CA SER A 178 -8.70 -15.21 -24.19
C SER A 178 -7.77 -16.25 -24.84
N SER A 179 -6.53 -15.89 -25.14
CA SER A 179 -5.57 -16.76 -25.83
C SER A 179 -4.97 -17.80 -24.88
N SER A 180 -4.33 -18.83 -25.44
CA SER A 180 -3.53 -19.77 -24.67
C SER A 180 -2.11 -19.29 -24.35
N ARG A 181 -1.71 -18.13 -24.88
CA ARG A 181 -0.39 -17.56 -24.65
C ARG A 181 -0.41 -16.77 -23.35
N SER A 182 0.65 -16.93 -22.56
CA SER A 182 0.89 -16.16 -21.34
C SER A 182 2.14 -15.32 -21.54
N TYR A 183 2.10 -14.08 -21.07
CA TYR A 183 3.21 -13.13 -21.13
C TYR A 183 3.51 -12.63 -19.73
N SER A 184 4.76 -12.31 -19.47
CA SER A 184 5.20 -11.85 -18.16
C SER A 184 4.69 -10.44 -17.84
N LYS A 185 4.67 -10.09 -16.55
CA LYS A 185 4.29 -8.75 -16.08
C LYS A 185 5.15 -7.64 -16.70
N GLU A 186 6.42 -7.92 -16.96
CA GLU A 186 7.36 -6.96 -17.55
C GLU A 186 6.95 -6.58 -18.99
N ILE A 187 6.48 -7.55 -19.79
CA ILE A 187 6.01 -7.29 -21.16
C ILE A 187 4.74 -6.44 -21.13
N TRP A 188 3.77 -6.80 -20.29
CA TRP A 188 2.54 -6.02 -20.11
C TRP A 188 2.83 -4.61 -19.61
N LYS A 189 3.73 -4.48 -18.64
CA LYS A 189 4.11 -3.18 -18.07
C LYS A 189 4.82 -2.30 -19.09
N LEU A 190 5.72 -2.86 -19.89
CA LEU A 190 6.37 -2.12 -20.98
C LEU A 190 5.33 -1.61 -22.00
N LEU A 191 4.42 -2.49 -22.45
CA LEU A 191 3.35 -2.14 -23.39
C LEU A 191 2.44 -1.03 -22.83
N PHE A 192 1.91 -1.19 -21.62
CA PHE A 192 1.00 -0.21 -21.03
C PHE A 192 1.70 1.11 -20.66
N THR A 193 3.00 1.07 -20.38
CA THR A 193 3.80 2.29 -20.18
C THR A 193 3.92 3.07 -21.48
N LYS A 194 4.16 2.41 -22.62
CA LYS A 194 4.18 3.06 -23.94
C LYS A 194 2.80 3.50 -24.42
N ALA A 195 1.77 2.71 -24.14
CA ALA A 195 0.37 3.01 -24.48
C ALA A 195 -0.36 3.80 -23.37
N ASN A 196 0.38 4.46 -22.48
CA ASN A 196 -0.18 5.04 -21.26
C ASN A 196 -1.31 6.05 -21.55
N ASP A 197 -1.21 6.81 -22.63
CA ASP A 197 -2.18 7.86 -22.98
C ASP A 197 -3.53 7.30 -23.47
N VAL A 198 -3.54 6.05 -23.94
CA VAL A 198 -4.75 5.39 -24.46
C VAL A 198 -5.27 4.27 -23.56
N LEU A 199 -4.55 3.94 -22.48
CA LEU A 199 -4.88 2.83 -21.59
C LEU A 199 -6.26 2.99 -20.94
N ASP A 200 -6.61 4.18 -20.45
CA ASP A 200 -7.88 4.41 -19.75
C ASP A 200 -9.07 4.21 -20.69
N GLY A 201 -9.00 4.77 -21.90
CA GLY A 201 -10.01 4.55 -22.94
C GLY A 201 -10.09 3.07 -23.35
N ALA A 202 -8.96 2.38 -23.42
CA ALA A 202 -8.91 0.96 -23.77
C ALA A 202 -9.57 0.07 -22.70
N LEU A 203 -9.36 0.37 -21.42
CA LEU A 203 -9.98 -0.36 -20.31
C LEU A 203 -11.50 -0.20 -20.33
N VAL A 204 -12.02 1.00 -20.61
CA VAL A 204 -13.46 1.24 -20.77
C VAL A 204 -14.03 0.45 -21.95
N ILE A 205 -13.39 0.53 -23.12
CA ILE A 205 -13.83 -0.22 -24.31
C ILE A 205 -13.82 -1.72 -24.03
N PHE A 206 -12.72 -2.23 -23.46
CA PHE A 206 -12.60 -3.65 -23.12
C PHE A 206 -13.66 -4.08 -22.10
N SER A 207 -13.87 -3.30 -21.05
CA SER A 207 -14.83 -3.59 -19.99
C SER A 207 -16.26 -3.72 -20.52
N SER A 208 -16.68 -2.79 -21.39
CA SER A 208 -17.99 -2.87 -22.03
C SER A 208 -18.13 -4.08 -22.98
N ALA A 209 -17.04 -4.51 -23.63
CA ALA A 209 -17.05 -5.61 -24.57
C ALA A 209 -16.88 -7.00 -23.91
N ALA A 210 -16.33 -7.07 -22.69
CA ALA A 210 -15.96 -8.30 -22.02
C ALA A 210 -17.14 -9.23 -21.73
N ALA A 211 -18.31 -8.66 -21.41
CA ALA A 211 -19.53 -9.43 -21.15
C ALA A 211 -20.02 -10.23 -22.37
N ASN A 212 -19.66 -9.80 -23.58
CA ASN A 212 -20.11 -10.39 -24.85
C ASN A 212 -19.02 -11.24 -25.52
N MET A 213 -17.96 -11.61 -24.80
CA MET A 213 -16.91 -12.46 -25.36
C MET A 213 -17.36 -13.92 -25.47
N SER A 214 -17.07 -14.54 -26.62
CA SER A 214 -17.39 -15.94 -26.90
C SER A 214 -16.50 -16.93 -26.16
N GLN A 215 -15.33 -16.50 -25.71
CA GLN A 215 -14.38 -17.31 -24.93
C GLN A 215 -14.15 -16.64 -23.57
N PRO A 216 -14.16 -17.42 -22.46
CA PRO A 216 -13.95 -16.87 -21.13
C PRO A 216 -12.51 -16.39 -20.97
N ILE A 217 -12.34 -15.39 -20.11
CA ILE A 217 -11.03 -14.83 -19.79
C ILE A 217 -10.25 -15.82 -18.91
N ARG A 218 -8.96 -16.03 -19.17
CA ARG A 218 -8.12 -16.96 -18.39
C ARG A 218 -7.52 -16.30 -17.17
N GLY A 219 -7.88 -16.79 -15.98
CA GLY A 219 -7.66 -16.06 -14.73
C GLY A 219 -6.20 -15.80 -14.34
N ASP A 220 -5.26 -16.65 -14.70
CA ASP A 220 -3.83 -16.47 -14.42
C ASP A 220 -3.20 -15.33 -15.25
N VAL A 221 -3.62 -15.18 -16.51
CA VAL A 221 -3.20 -14.07 -17.38
C VAL A 221 -3.83 -12.76 -16.91
N VAL A 222 -5.11 -12.78 -16.53
CA VAL A 222 -5.84 -11.58 -16.08
C VAL A 222 -5.27 -11.02 -14.79
N SER A 223 -4.87 -11.88 -13.85
CA SER A 223 -4.27 -11.44 -12.58
C SER A 223 -2.97 -10.65 -12.81
N GLN A 224 -2.11 -11.10 -13.72
CA GLN A 224 -0.87 -10.38 -14.06
C GLN A 224 -1.16 -9.02 -14.71
N VAL A 225 -2.14 -8.97 -15.61
CA VAL A 225 -2.55 -7.72 -16.28
C VAL A 225 -3.17 -6.73 -15.29
N LEU A 226 -4.03 -7.21 -14.39
CA LEU A 226 -4.64 -6.39 -13.36
C LEU A 226 -3.59 -5.84 -12.38
N ASP A 227 -2.59 -6.64 -12.00
CA ASP A 227 -1.49 -6.15 -11.15
C ASP A 227 -0.75 -4.99 -11.82
N VAL A 228 -0.40 -5.12 -13.11
CA VAL A 228 0.27 -4.04 -13.87
C VAL A 228 -0.62 -2.80 -14.00
N ILE A 229 -1.93 -2.97 -14.23
CA ILE A 229 -2.88 -1.85 -14.21
C ILE A 229 -2.89 -1.18 -12.83
N GLY A 230 -2.88 -1.99 -11.76
CA GLY A 230 -2.74 -1.52 -10.38
C GLY A 230 -1.52 -0.62 -10.18
N GLU A 231 -0.36 -1.09 -10.65
CA GLU A 231 0.89 -0.33 -10.58
C GLU A 231 0.84 1.00 -11.34
N LEU A 232 0.21 1.03 -12.51
CA LEU A 232 0.19 2.21 -13.40
C LEU A 232 -0.95 3.19 -13.12
N ARG A 233 -2.02 2.74 -12.45
CA ARG A 233 -3.23 3.53 -12.20
C ARG A 233 -3.59 3.65 -10.74
N LEU A 234 -3.71 2.54 -10.02
CA LEU A 234 -4.20 2.56 -8.65
C LEU A 234 -3.21 3.22 -7.69
N GLU A 235 -1.90 3.02 -7.92
CA GLU A 235 -0.86 3.67 -7.12
C GLU A 235 -0.75 5.18 -7.33
N ARG A 236 -1.33 5.73 -8.41
CA ARG A 236 -1.34 7.17 -8.68
C ARG A 236 -2.57 7.89 -8.10
N ILE A 237 -3.53 7.15 -7.55
CA ILE A 237 -4.74 7.71 -6.95
C ILE A 237 -4.37 8.38 -5.62
N SER A 238 -4.78 9.64 -5.47
CA SER A 238 -4.54 10.40 -4.25
C SER A 238 -5.30 9.82 -3.04
N PRO A 239 -4.81 10.02 -1.81
CA PRO A 239 -5.51 9.57 -0.60
C PRO A 239 -6.96 10.07 -0.49
N ASP A 240 -7.28 11.25 -1.04
CA ASP A 240 -8.64 11.80 -1.00
C ASP A 240 -9.56 11.13 -2.02
N GLN A 241 -9.05 10.82 -3.22
CA GLN A 241 -9.80 10.09 -4.23
C GLN A 241 -10.14 8.66 -3.81
N TRP A 242 -9.33 8.02 -2.97
CA TRP A 242 -9.67 6.72 -2.36
C TRP A 242 -10.89 6.77 -1.43
N ARG A 243 -11.29 7.97 -0.98
CA ARG A 243 -12.50 8.21 -0.19
C ARG A 243 -13.70 8.65 -1.03
N ASP A 244 -13.46 9.04 -2.28
CA ASP A 244 -14.47 9.52 -3.22
C ASP A 244 -15.24 8.34 -3.84
N LEU A 245 -16.47 8.14 -3.38
CA LEU A 245 -17.31 7.03 -3.79
C LEU A 245 -17.66 7.05 -5.30
N PRO A 246 -18.13 8.16 -5.89
CA PRO A 246 -18.29 8.27 -7.34
C PRO A 246 -17.05 7.87 -8.13
N PHE A 247 -15.87 8.34 -7.72
CA PHE A 247 -14.62 8.01 -8.39
C PHE A 247 -14.28 6.51 -8.31
N ILE A 248 -14.35 5.92 -7.11
CA ILE A 248 -14.08 4.48 -6.91
C ILE A 248 -15.11 3.62 -7.63
N SER A 249 -16.39 4.01 -7.63
CA SER A 249 -17.45 3.30 -8.34
C SER A 249 -17.22 3.30 -9.84
N MET A 250 -16.83 4.46 -10.40
CA MET A 250 -16.46 4.55 -11.80
C MET A 250 -15.24 3.68 -12.11
N LEU A 251 -14.16 3.77 -11.31
CA LEU A 251 -12.94 2.98 -11.50
C LEU A 251 -13.21 1.47 -11.51
N LEU A 252 -13.89 0.96 -10.49
CA LEU A 252 -14.16 -0.47 -10.36
C LEU A 252 -15.20 -0.93 -11.39
N GLY A 253 -16.30 -0.20 -11.54
CA GLY A 253 -17.42 -0.60 -12.37
C GLY A 253 -17.19 -0.41 -13.87
N GLN A 254 -16.57 0.68 -14.28
CA GLN A 254 -16.38 1.00 -15.71
C GLN A 254 -15.03 0.54 -16.24
N TYR A 255 -13.94 0.68 -15.49
CA TYR A 255 -12.59 0.37 -16.00
C TYR A 255 -12.18 -1.07 -15.68
N LEU A 256 -12.43 -1.53 -14.44
CA LEU A 256 -11.79 -2.74 -13.92
C LEU A 256 -12.70 -3.94 -13.76
N LYS A 257 -14.01 -3.79 -13.93
CA LYS A 257 -15.02 -4.80 -13.62
C LYS A 257 -14.71 -6.22 -14.11
N PRO A 258 -14.26 -6.44 -15.37
CA PRO A 258 -13.95 -7.80 -15.84
C PRO A 258 -12.69 -8.40 -15.21
N PHE A 259 -11.82 -7.57 -14.63
CA PHE A 259 -10.57 -7.97 -14.01
C PHE A 259 -10.72 -8.29 -12.52
N LEU A 260 -11.66 -7.65 -11.82
CA LEU A 260 -11.87 -7.78 -10.36
C LEU A 260 -11.96 -9.23 -9.85
N PRO A 261 -12.59 -10.19 -10.56
CA PRO A 261 -12.60 -11.60 -10.14
C PRO A 261 -11.22 -12.25 -9.99
N PHE A 262 -10.18 -11.63 -10.56
CA PHE A 262 -8.82 -12.17 -10.64
C PHE A 262 -7.80 -11.32 -9.86
N ALA A 263 -8.28 -10.44 -8.97
CA ALA A 263 -7.43 -9.64 -8.10
C ALA A 263 -6.45 -10.51 -7.31
N SER A 264 -5.16 -10.19 -7.42
CA SER A 264 -4.11 -10.91 -6.70
C SER A 264 -4.15 -10.58 -5.21
N SER A 265 -3.59 -11.47 -4.39
CA SER A 265 -3.41 -11.21 -2.95
C SER A 265 -2.63 -9.92 -2.67
N SER A 266 -1.61 -9.63 -3.48
CA SER A 266 -0.82 -8.41 -3.33
C SER A 266 -1.60 -7.14 -3.67
N LEU A 267 -2.45 -7.19 -4.71
CA LEU A 267 -3.29 -6.05 -5.08
C LEU A 267 -4.38 -5.80 -4.04
N LEU A 268 -5.00 -6.87 -3.52
CA LEU A 268 -5.96 -6.79 -2.42
C LEU A 268 -5.30 -6.17 -1.17
N LEU A 269 -4.11 -6.64 -0.80
CA LEU A 269 -3.34 -6.11 0.33
C LEU A 269 -2.99 -4.65 0.14
N CYS A 270 -2.54 -4.27 -1.05
CA CYS A 270 -2.25 -2.88 -1.38
C CYS A 270 -3.49 -1.99 -1.35
N THR A 271 -4.63 -2.46 -1.86
CA THR A 271 -5.89 -1.71 -1.83
C THR A 271 -6.38 -1.52 -0.39
N SER A 272 -6.18 -2.54 0.48
CA SER A 272 -6.53 -2.47 1.91
C SER A 272 -5.74 -1.42 2.69
N SER A 273 -4.56 -1.02 2.19
CA SER A 273 -3.71 0.00 2.82
C SER A 273 -4.02 1.43 2.38
N LYS A 274 -4.90 1.60 1.40
CA LYS A 274 -5.30 2.92 0.92
C LYS A 274 -6.23 3.60 1.92
N ASN A 275 -6.36 4.91 1.80
CA ASN A 275 -7.19 5.75 2.66
C ASN A 275 -8.68 5.57 2.31
N LEU A 276 -9.27 4.43 2.64
CA LEU A 276 -10.66 4.11 2.34
C LEU A 276 -11.60 4.66 3.42
N SER A 277 -12.75 5.19 3.01
CA SER A 277 -13.87 5.44 3.92
C SER A 277 -14.66 4.15 4.14
N CYS A 278 -15.52 4.09 5.16
CA CYS A 278 -16.42 2.93 5.33
C CYS A 278 -17.27 2.68 4.08
N GLN A 279 -17.70 3.75 3.40
CA GLN A 279 -18.50 3.66 2.19
C GLN A 279 -17.69 3.11 1.01
N THR A 280 -16.47 3.62 0.75
CA THR A 280 -15.65 3.11 -0.36
C THR A 280 -15.16 1.69 -0.10
N TYR A 281 -14.85 1.35 1.16
CA TYR A 281 -14.55 -0.02 1.58
C TYR A 281 -15.70 -0.99 1.28
N GLN A 282 -16.91 -0.67 1.73
CA GLN A 282 -18.10 -1.50 1.49
C GLN A 282 -18.40 -1.63 0.00
N HIS A 283 -18.18 -0.56 -0.76
CA HIS A 283 -18.39 -0.60 -2.20
C HIS A 283 -17.39 -1.52 -2.91
N ILE A 284 -16.09 -1.46 -2.57
CA ILE A 284 -15.06 -2.38 -3.10
C ILE A 284 -15.46 -3.84 -2.83
N LEU A 285 -15.92 -4.16 -1.61
CA LEU A 285 -16.38 -5.50 -1.28
C LEU A 285 -17.56 -5.96 -2.14
N SER A 286 -18.47 -5.05 -2.50
CA SER A 286 -19.63 -5.37 -3.32
C SER A 286 -19.30 -5.57 -4.81
N GLU A 287 -18.26 -4.91 -5.32
CA GLU A 287 -17.87 -4.99 -6.73
C GLU A 287 -16.98 -6.21 -7.03
N VAL A 288 -16.19 -6.68 -6.06
CA VAL A 288 -15.34 -7.86 -6.25
C VAL A 288 -16.18 -9.14 -6.11
N THR A 289 -16.67 -9.65 -7.24
CA THR A 289 -17.38 -10.93 -7.28
C THR A 289 -16.46 -12.08 -6.91
N LEU A 290 -16.87 -12.86 -5.90
CA LEU A 290 -16.15 -14.05 -5.45
C LEU A 290 -16.54 -15.25 -6.32
N VAL A 291 -15.66 -15.63 -7.25
CA VAL A 291 -15.90 -16.72 -8.22
C VAL A 291 -15.51 -18.10 -7.68
N ASN A 292 -14.72 -18.18 -6.61
CA ASN A 292 -14.36 -19.44 -5.96
C ASN A 292 -13.94 -19.23 -4.49
N GLU A 293 -13.83 -20.33 -3.73
CA GLU A 293 -13.43 -20.29 -2.33
C GLU A 293 -12.05 -19.68 -2.08
N THR A 294 -11.09 -19.92 -2.98
CA THR A 294 -9.73 -19.39 -2.85
C THR A 294 -9.74 -17.86 -2.93
N GLN A 295 -10.52 -17.29 -3.85
CA GLN A 295 -10.69 -15.85 -3.95
C GLN A 295 -11.41 -15.29 -2.71
N GLY A 296 -12.41 -16.00 -2.18
CA GLY A 296 -13.05 -15.65 -0.91
C GLY A 296 -12.05 -15.59 0.25
N ARG A 297 -11.20 -16.63 0.39
CA ARG A 297 -10.11 -16.65 1.38
C ARG A 297 -9.12 -15.51 1.16
N ASN A 298 -8.76 -15.22 -0.08
CA ASN A 298 -7.84 -14.11 -0.40
C ASN A 298 -8.45 -12.76 -0.03
N MET A 299 -9.73 -12.53 -0.33
CA MET A 299 -10.44 -11.32 0.09
C MET A 299 -10.42 -11.13 1.60
N VAL A 300 -10.67 -12.20 2.37
CA VAL A 300 -10.61 -12.16 3.83
C VAL A 300 -9.21 -11.84 4.32
N ASN A 301 -8.21 -12.61 3.87
CA ASN A 301 -6.84 -12.55 4.40
C ASN A 301 -6.07 -11.30 3.96
N PHE A 302 -6.33 -10.80 2.76
CA PHE A 302 -5.53 -9.74 2.15
C PHE A 302 -6.28 -8.43 2.01
N PHE A 303 -7.62 -8.37 2.15
CA PHE A 303 -8.34 -7.10 2.10
C PHE A 303 -9.08 -6.78 3.40
N ILE A 304 -9.99 -7.67 3.83
CA ILE A 304 -10.87 -7.43 4.98
C ILE A 304 -10.08 -7.35 6.29
N LEU A 305 -9.34 -8.40 6.65
CA LEU A 305 -8.60 -8.42 7.92
C LEU A 305 -7.53 -7.33 7.99
N PRO A 306 -6.72 -7.08 6.93
CA PRO A 306 -5.75 -5.98 6.95
C PRO A 306 -6.38 -4.60 7.12
N PHE A 307 -7.52 -4.33 6.47
CA PHE A 307 -8.23 -3.06 6.64
C PHE A 307 -8.77 -2.90 8.07
N LEU A 308 -9.43 -3.93 8.60
CA LEU A 308 -10.01 -3.88 9.94
C LEU A 308 -8.93 -3.69 11.01
N ARG A 309 -7.80 -4.41 10.93
CA ARG A 309 -6.69 -4.30 11.88
C ARG A 309 -6.08 -2.90 11.96
N ARG A 310 -6.10 -2.14 10.86
CA ARG A 310 -5.64 -0.74 10.83
C ARG A 310 -6.64 0.25 11.41
N ASN A 311 -7.94 -0.08 11.36
CA ASN A 311 -9.00 0.79 11.84
C ASN A 311 -9.43 0.48 13.28
N THR A 312 -9.05 -0.67 13.84
CA THR A 312 -9.25 -0.98 15.27
C THR A 312 -8.26 -0.29 16.20
N THR A 313 -7.24 0.38 15.66
CA THR A 313 -6.29 1.23 16.39
C THR A 313 -6.70 2.71 16.32
N ARG A 314 -8.00 3.00 16.28
CA ARG A 314 -8.55 4.36 16.21
C ARG A 314 -9.66 4.57 17.22
#